data_AF-D3Z5Q9-F1
#
_entry.id   AF-D3Z5Q9-F1
#
_cell.length_a   1.000
_cell.length_b   1.000
_cell.length_c   1.000
_cell.angle_alpha   90.00
_cell.angle_beta   90.00
_cell.angle_gamma   90.00
#
_symmetry.space_group_name_H-M   'P 1'
#
loop_
_entity.id
_entity.type
_entity.pdbx_description
1 polymer ?
#
loop_
_entity_poly.entity_id
_entity_poly.type
_entity_poly.pdbx_seq_one_letter_code
_entity_poly.pdbx_strand_id
1 'polypeptide(L)'
;MSSYQKELEKYRDIDEDEILRTLSPEELEQLDCELQEMDPENMLLPAGLRQRDQTKKSPTGPLDRDALLQYLEQQALEVKERDDLVPYTGEKKGKPFIQPKREIPAQEQITLEPELEEALSHATDAEMCDIAAILGMYTLMSNKQYYDAICSGEICNTEGISSVVQPDKYKPVPDEPPNPTNIE
;
A
#
# COMPACT_ATOMS: atom_id res chain seq x y z
N MET A 1 41.13 -17.04 -15.88
CA MET A 1 40.55 -16.49 -14.64
C MET A 1 39.29 -15.72 -15.00
N SER A 2 38.12 -16.14 -14.52
CA SER A 2 36.88 -15.34 -14.56
C SER A 2 37.10 -13.98 -13.91
N SER A 3 36.32 -12.94 -14.24
CA SER A 3 36.43 -11.61 -13.60
C SER A 3 36.40 -11.71 -12.07
N TYR A 4 35.54 -12.59 -11.55
CA TYR A 4 35.43 -12.93 -10.13
C TYR A 4 36.74 -13.48 -9.53
N GLN A 5 37.45 -14.35 -10.25
CA GLN A 5 38.72 -14.93 -9.77
C GLN A 5 39.84 -13.89 -9.69
N LYS A 6 39.83 -12.86 -10.56
CA LYS A 6 40.80 -11.76 -10.52
C LYS A 6 40.52 -10.78 -9.37
N GLU A 7 39.27 -10.63 -8.96
CA GLU A 7 38.91 -9.80 -7.79
C GLU A 7 39.34 -10.48 -6.48
N LEU A 8 39.22 -11.80 -6.40
CA LEU A 8 39.63 -12.59 -5.24
C LEU A 8 41.15 -12.58 -5.00
N GLU A 9 41.97 -12.41 -6.04
CA GLU A 9 43.43 -12.32 -5.89
C GLU A 9 43.87 -11.19 -4.95
N LYS A 10 43.07 -10.12 -4.83
CA LYS A 10 43.37 -8.99 -3.92
C LYS A 10 43.34 -9.37 -2.44
N TYR A 11 42.60 -10.43 -2.10
CA TYR A 11 42.41 -10.87 -0.72
C TYR A 11 43.33 -12.05 -0.35
N ARG A 12 44.13 -12.56 -1.29
CA ARG A 12 44.93 -13.78 -1.12
C ARG A 12 46.06 -13.64 -0.10
N ASP A 13 46.62 -12.43 0.03
CA ASP A 13 47.78 -12.16 0.88
C ASP A 13 47.40 -11.46 2.20
N ILE A 14 46.11 -11.43 2.53
CA ILE A 14 45.62 -10.85 3.79
C ILE A 14 45.85 -11.87 4.92
N ASP A 15 46.41 -11.42 6.03
CA ASP A 15 46.57 -12.23 7.24
C ASP A 15 45.25 -12.26 8.02
N GLU A 16 44.47 -13.33 7.81
CA GLU A 16 43.19 -13.54 8.48
C GLU A 16 43.33 -13.65 10.00
N ASP A 17 44.42 -14.26 10.49
CA ASP A 17 44.65 -14.47 11.92
C ASP A 17 44.94 -13.14 12.64
N GLU A 18 45.68 -12.23 12.01
CA GLU A 18 45.91 -10.88 12.57
C GLU A 18 44.59 -10.12 12.74
N ILE A 19 43.73 -10.13 11.71
CA ILE A 19 42.42 -9.47 11.74
C ILE A 19 41.53 -10.05 12.84
N LEU A 20 41.45 -11.37 12.94
CA LEU A 20 40.63 -12.05 13.96
C LEU A 20 41.10 -11.72 15.39
N ARG A 21 42.40 -11.53 15.60
CA ARG A 21 42.93 -11.13 16.92
C ARG A 21 42.61 -9.69 17.31
N THR A 22 42.34 -8.81 16.35
CA THR A 22 41.95 -7.42 16.65
C THR A 22 40.50 -7.25 17.06
N LEU A 23 39.65 -8.24 16.76
CA LEU A 23 38.22 -8.19 17.08
C LEU A 23 38.01 -8.44 18.58
N SER A 24 37.06 -7.70 19.15
CA SER A 24 36.59 -7.94 20.51
C SER A 24 35.78 -9.25 20.58
N PRO A 25 35.60 -9.85 21.78
CA PRO A 25 34.82 -11.08 21.92
C PRO A 25 33.36 -10.92 21.45
N GLU A 26 32.78 -9.73 21.60
CA GLU A 26 31.42 -9.43 21.14
C GLU A 26 31.35 -9.38 19.60
N GLU A 27 32.34 -8.76 18.96
CA GLU A 27 32.43 -8.69 17.49
C GLU A 27 32.72 -10.05 16.87
N LEU A 28 33.54 -10.90 17.51
CA LEU A 28 33.74 -12.28 17.07
C LEU A 28 32.45 -13.11 17.14
N GLU A 29 31.66 -12.91 18.18
CA GLU A 29 30.36 -13.59 18.32
C GLU A 29 29.36 -13.12 17.26
N GLN A 30 29.36 -11.83 16.94
CA GLN A 30 28.57 -11.29 15.83
C GLN A 30 29.04 -11.85 14.48
N LEU A 31 30.34 -11.94 14.25
CA LEU A 31 30.91 -12.48 13.02
C LEU A 31 30.52 -13.97 12.83
N ASP A 32 30.62 -14.78 13.88
CA ASP A 32 30.16 -16.17 13.86
C ASP A 32 28.67 -16.28 13.53
N CYS A 33 27.85 -15.37 14.07
CA CYS A 33 26.47 -15.25 13.65
C CYS A 33 26.41 -15.02 12.14
N GLU A 34 26.89 -13.87 11.63
CA GLU A 34 26.80 -13.48 10.21
C GLU A 34 27.24 -14.60 9.24
N LEU A 35 28.31 -15.34 9.57
CA LEU A 35 28.76 -16.48 8.78
C LEU A 35 27.73 -17.61 8.67
N GLN A 36 26.99 -17.92 9.74
CA GLN A 36 25.91 -18.91 9.70
C GLN A 36 24.71 -18.48 8.84
N GLU A 37 24.45 -17.16 8.72
CA GLU A 37 23.39 -16.64 7.84
C GLU A 37 23.78 -16.74 6.37
N MET A 38 25.07 -16.56 6.08
CA MET A 38 25.63 -16.60 4.73
C MET A 38 25.96 -18.01 4.24
N ASP A 39 25.74 -19.04 5.06
CA ASP A 39 25.94 -20.44 4.70
C ASP A 39 24.99 -20.84 3.55
N PRO A 40 25.50 -21.23 2.36
CA PRO A 40 24.66 -21.69 1.25
C PRO A 40 23.76 -22.88 1.61
N GLU A 41 24.19 -23.73 2.56
CA GLU A 41 23.42 -24.89 3.01
C GLU A 41 22.23 -24.50 3.91
N ASN A 42 22.20 -23.28 4.46
CA ASN A 42 21.07 -22.77 5.22
C ASN A 42 19.78 -22.68 4.36
N MET A 43 19.94 -22.52 3.03
CA MET A 43 18.82 -22.59 2.09
C MET A 43 18.20 -23.99 1.98
N LEU A 44 18.92 -25.05 2.35
CA LEU A 44 18.43 -26.43 2.36
C LEU A 44 17.70 -26.78 3.67
N LEU A 45 17.88 -25.99 4.72
CA LEU A 45 17.19 -26.19 5.99
C LEU A 45 15.72 -25.74 5.90
N PRO A 46 14.78 -26.38 6.62
CA PRO A 46 13.41 -25.87 6.80
C PRO A 46 13.41 -24.46 7.40
N ALA A 47 12.45 -23.61 7.03
CA ALA A 47 12.40 -22.20 7.46
C ALA A 47 12.49 -22.00 8.99
N GLY A 48 11.85 -22.87 9.78
CA GLY A 48 11.91 -22.80 11.25
C GLY A 48 13.29 -23.13 11.84
N LEU A 49 14.17 -23.80 11.09
CA LEU A 49 15.56 -24.06 11.48
C LEU A 49 16.55 -23.04 10.90
N ARG A 50 16.10 -22.16 9.99
CA ARG A 50 16.88 -21.00 9.51
C ARG A 50 16.78 -19.82 10.46
N GLN A 51 15.63 -19.68 11.12
CA GLN A 51 15.37 -18.60 12.03
C GLN A 51 16.24 -18.76 13.28
N ARG A 52 17.16 -17.81 13.50
CA ARG A 52 17.96 -17.78 14.73
C ARG A 52 17.07 -17.66 15.96
N ASP A 53 17.46 -18.34 17.04
CA ASP A 53 16.87 -18.13 18.34
C ASP A 53 17.09 -16.67 18.76
N GLN A 54 15.99 -15.92 18.90
CA GLN A 54 16.02 -14.47 19.17
C GLN A 54 16.64 -14.13 20.52
N THR A 55 16.90 -15.13 21.38
CA THR A 55 17.49 -14.88 22.70
C THR A 55 18.27 -16.06 23.23
N LYS A 56 19.46 -15.79 23.79
CA LYS A 56 20.26 -16.72 24.60
C LYS A 56 19.74 -16.84 26.03
N LYS A 57 18.72 -16.05 26.40
CA LYS A 57 18.17 -16.02 27.76
C LYS A 57 17.26 -17.22 27.96
N SER A 58 17.41 -17.89 29.10
CA SER A 58 16.45 -18.91 29.51
C SER A 58 15.05 -18.29 29.72
N PRO A 59 13.96 -19.05 29.50
CA PRO A 59 12.62 -18.55 29.73
C PRO A 59 12.45 -18.13 31.19
N THR A 60 11.99 -16.89 31.41
CA THR A 60 11.87 -16.27 32.74
C THR A 60 10.60 -16.64 33.49
N GLY A 61 9.92 -17.71 33.09
CA GLY A 61 8.64 -18.14 33.68
C GLY A 61 7.41 -17.49 33.04
N PRO A 62 6.26 -17.43 33.72
CA PRO A 62 5.05 -16.78 33.19
C PRO A 62 5.28 -15.28 32.99
N LEU A 63 4.57 -14.69 32.01
CA LEU A 63 4.70 -13.28 31.65
C LEU A 63 4.35 -12.36 32.83
N ASP A 64 5.32 -11.59 33.30
CA ASP A 64 5.11 -10.44 34.18
C ASP A 64 4.87 -9.18 33.34
N ARG A 65 3.60 -8.80 33.21
CA ARG A 65 3.18 -7.67 32.37
C ARG A 65 3.63 -6.33 32.95
N ASP A 66 3.65 -6.19 34.27
CA ASP A 66 3.95 -4.91 34.91
C ASP A 66 5.44 -4.57 34.78
N ALA A 67 6.31 -5.58 34.96
CA ALA A 67 7.75 -5.43 34.72
C ALA A 67 8.06 -5.09 33.25
N LEU A 68 7.34 -5.70 32.30
CA LEU A 68 7.50 -5.41 30.88
C LEU A 68 7.11 -3.97 30.55
N LEU A 69 5.98 -3.49 31.07
CA LEU A 69 5.52 -2.13 30.83
C LEU A 69 6.50 -1.09 31.40
N GLN A 70 7.01 -1.31 32.61
CA GLN A 70 8.02 -0.43 33.22
C GLN A 70 9.30 -0.36 32.38
N TYR A 71 9.77 -1.51 31.87
CA TYR A 71 10.93 -1.54 30.97
C TYR A 71 10.69 -0.75 29.69
N LEU A 72 9.52 -0.92 29.06
CA LEU A 72 9.18 -0.20 27.83
C LEU A 72 9.03 1.31 28.06
N GLU A 73 8.46 1.73 29.18
CA GLU A 73 8.38 3.14 29.57
C GLU A 73 9.78 3.74 29.76
N GLN A 74 10.65 3.04 30.49
CA GLN A 74 12.04 3.48 30.69
C GLN A 74 12.79 3.56 29.36
N GLN A 75 12.66 2.56 28.49
CA GLN A 75 13.29 2.56 27.18
C GLN A 75 12.78 3.73 26.32
N ALA A 76 11.47 3.99 26.32
CA ALA A 76 10.89 5.11 25.59
C ALA A 76 11.39 6.48 26.08
N LEU A 77 11.66 6.62 27.39
CA LEU A 77 12.24 7.82 27.99
C LEU A 77 13.73 8.00 27.65
N GLU A 78 14.48 6.91 27.51
CA GLU A 78 15.92 6.92 27.22
C GLU A 78 16.25 7.15 25.73
N VAL A 79 15.32 6.80 24.83
CA VAL A 79 15.49 7.02 23.39
C VAL A 79 15.55 8.51 23.09
N LYS A 80 16.71 8.97 22.61
CA LYS A 80 16.95 10.35 22.20
C LYS A 80 16.38 10.60 20.80
N GLU A 81 15.90 11.82 20.58
CA GLU A 81 15.56 12.29 19.25
C GLU A 81 16.80 12.33 18.35
N ARG A 82 16.60 12.10 17.06
CA ARG A 82 17.66 12.16 16.06
C ARG A 82 17.94 13.61 15.67
N ASP A 83 19.18 14.06 15.87
CA ASP A 83 19.62 15.43 15.54
C ASP A 83 19.81 15.67 14.03
N ASP A 84 19.88 14.62 13.22
CA ASP A 84 20.15 14.67 11.78
C ASP A 84 18.89 14.78 10.90
N LEU A 85 17.72 14.98 11.52
CA LEU A 85 16.45 15.07 10.80
C LEU A 85 16.32 16.43 10.09
N VAL A 86 16.21 16.38 8.76
CA VAL A 86 15.83 17.56 7.97
C VAL A 86 14.34 17.85 8.20
N PRO A 87 13.96 19.05 8.68
CA PRO A 87 12.57 19.36 8.95
C PRO A 87 11.73 19.31 7.67
N TYR A 88 10.54 18.73 7.76
CA TYR A 88 9.60 18.71 6.65
C TYR A 88 9.09 20.13 6.35
N THR A 89 9.43 20.66 5.18
CA THR A 89 9.08 22.04 4.78
C THR A 89 7.73 22.16 4.05
N GLY A 90 7.10 21.03 3.66
CA GLY A 90 5.86 21.05 2.88
C GLY A 90 6.02 21.52 1.43
N GLU A 91 7.24 21.81 0.99
CA GLU A 91 7.51 22.30 -0.35
C GLU A 91 7.33 21.21 -1.41
N LYS A 92 6.45 21.45 -2.39
CA LYS A 92 6.29 20.58 -3.56
C LYS A 92 7.44 20.84 -4.54
N LYS A 93 8.48 20.00 -4.50
CA LYS A 93 9.62 20.06 -5.45
C LYS A 93 9.30 19.56 -6.85
N GLY A 94 8.22 18.79 -7.02
CA GLY A 94 7.77 18.27 -8.30
C GLY A 94 6.85 19.23 -9.04
N LYS A 95 6.85 19.18 -10.37
CA LYS A 95 5.83 19.87 -11.18
C LYS A 95 4.48 19.16 -10.98
N PRO A 96 3.37 19.90 -10.77
CA PRO A 96 2.05 19.29 -10.77
C PRO A 96 1.80 18.66 -12.14
N PHE A 97 1.38 17.41 -12.15
CA PHE A 97 0.98 16.75 -13.38
C PHE A 97 -0.29 17.42 -13.91
N ILE A 98 -0.22 17.92 -15.15
CA ILE A 98 -1.37 18.47 -15.87
C ILE A 98 -1.74 17.41 -16.91
N GLN A 99 -2.95 16.86 -16.80
CA GLN A 99 -3.44 15.93 -17.81
C GLN A 99 -3.49 16.65 -19.17
N PRO A 100 -2.81 16.15 -20.21
CA PRO A 100 -2.91 16.74 -21.54
C PRO A 100 -4.36 16.60 -22.01
N LYS A 101 -5.00 17.73 -22.33
CA LYS A 101 -6.29 17.72 -23.02
C LYS A 101 -6.07 17.07 -24.37
N ARG A 102 -6.63 15.88 -24.57
CA ARG A 102 -6.64 15.22 -25.87
C ARG A 102 -7.64 15.98 -26.74
N GLU A 103 -7.16 16.83 -27.63
CA GLU A 103 -8.02 17.43 -28.65
C GLU A 103 -8.46 16.30 -29.59
N ILE A 104 -9.76 16.03 -29.65
CA ILE A 104 -10.32 15.06 -30.60
C ILE A 104 -10.11 15.66 -31.99
N PRO A 105 -9.37 14.98 -32.91
CA PRO A 105 -9.17 15.47 -34.27
C PRO A 105 -10.52 15.81 -34.91
N ALA A 106 -10.60 16.90 -35.68
CA ALA A 106 -11.84 17.34 -36.32
C ALA A 106 -12.48 16.24 -37.21
N GLN A 107 -11.68 15.29 -37.69
CA GLN A 107 -12.14 14.12 -38.46
C GLN A 107 -12.88 13.06 -37.62
N GLU A 108 -12.69 13.04 -36.30
CA GLU A 108 -13.38 12.14 -35.35
C GLU A 108 -14.57 12.83 -34.66
N GLN A 109 -14.80 14.13 -34.93
CA GLN A 109 -15.96 14.84 -34.42
C GLN A 109 -17.20 14.38 -35.18
N ILE A 110 -18.07 13.66 -34.49
CA ILE A 110 -19.39 13.27 -35.00
C ILE A 110 -20.20 14.55 -35.10
N THR A 111 -20.42 15.04 -36.32
CA THR A 111 -21.33 16.15 -36.59
C THR A 111 -22.72 15.56 -36.75
N LEU A 112 -23.62 15.93 -35.84
CA LEU A 112 -25.01 15.52 -35.90
C LEU A 112 -25.79 16.50 -36.78
N GLU A 113 -26.95 16.06 -37.25
CA GLU A 113 -27.91 16.97 -37.84
C GLU A 113 -28.34 17.99 -36.78
N PRO A 114 -28.54 19.28 -37.15
CA PRO A 114 -28.78 20.35 -36.18
C PRO A 114 -29.99 20.09 -35.28
N GLU A 115 -31.02 19.43 -35.80
CA GLU A 115 -32.22 19.04 -35.04
C GLU A 115 -31.91 17.98 -33.96
N LEU A 116 -31.00 17.04 -34.25
CA LEU A 116 -30.59 16.00 -33.30
C LEU A 116 -29.64 16.55 -32.24
N GLU A 117 -28.75 17.47 -32.59
CA GLU A 117 -27.85 18.14 -31.64
C GLU A 117 -28.65 19.02 -30.65
N GLU A 118 -29.65 19.75 -31.15
CA GLU A 118 -30.56 20.51 -30.30
C GLU A 118 -31.39 19.61 -29.39
N ALA A 119 -31.94 18.51 -29.90
CA ALA A 119 -32.70 17.54 -29.09
C ALA A 119 -31.83 16.90 -27.99
N LEU A 120 -30.59 16.52 -28.31
CA LEU A 120 -29.67 15.91 -27.34
C LEU A 120 -29.17 16.91 -26.30
N SER A 121 -28.98 18.19 -26.66
CA SER A 121 -28.56 19.22 -25.71
C SER A 121 -29.64 19.62 -24.70
N HIS A 122 -30.92 19.40 -25.04
CA HIS A 122 -32.07 19.66 -24.16
C HIS A 122 -32.63 18.40 -23.49
N ALA A 123 -32.16 17.21 -23.88
CA ALA A 123 -32.59 15.94 -23.30
C ALA A 123 -32.21 15.86 -21.82
N THR A 124 -33.10 15.31 -21.01
CA THR A 124 -32.83 15.04 -19.60
C THR A 124 -31.92 13.81 -19.44
N ASP A 125 -31.19 13.73 -18.33
CA ASP A 125 -30.33 12.58 -18.04
C ASP A 125 -31.10 11.24 -18.04
N ALA A 126 -32.38 11.27 -17.65
CA ALA A 126 -33.27 10.11 -17.70
C ALA A 126 -33.55 9.65 -19.14
N GLU A 127 -33.89 10.58 -20.04
CA GLU A 127 -34.10 10.27 -21.46
C GLU A 127 -32.81 9.80 -22.13
N MET A 128 -31.66 10.40 -21.79
CA MET A 128 -30.36 9.94 -22.24
C MET A 128 -30.06 8.51 -21.77
N CYS A 129 -30.49 8.15 -20.57
CA CYS A 129 -30.36 6.80 -20.04
C CYS A 129 -31.20 5.79 -20.82
N ASP A 130 -32.45 6.14 -21.12
CA ASP A 130 -33.35 5.32 -21.92
C ASP A 130 -32.82 5.11 -23.35
N ILE A 131 -32.30 6.16 -23.98
CA ILE A 131 -31.67 6.10 -25.31
C ILE A 131 -30.47 5.14 -25.28
N ALA A 132 -29.59 5.26 -24.29
CA ALA A 132 -28.44 4.36 -24.14
C ALA A 132 -28.86 2.90 -23.88
N ALA A 133 -29.93 2.67 -23.12
CA ALA A 133 -30.47 1.33 -22.89
C ALA A 133 -30.99 0.70 -24.19
N ILE A 134 -31.75 1.45 -25.01
CA ILE A 134 -32.26 0.98 -26.31
C ILE A 134 -31.13 0.70 -27.29
N LEU A 135 -30.09 1.55 -27.32
CA LEU A 135 -28.92 1.40 -28.19
C LEU A 135 -27.91 0.34 -27.69
N GLY A 136 -28.14 -0.26 -26.51
CA GLY A 136 -27.23 -1.24 -25.92
C GLY A 136 -25.92 -0.64 -25.37
N MET A 137 -25.89 0.68 -25.13
CA MET A 137 -24.74 1.44 -24.62
C MET A 137 -24.74 1.59 -23.08
N TYR A 138 -25.36 0.66 -22.35
CA TYR A 138 -25.42 0.69 -20.88
C TYR A 138 -24.03 0.57 -20.21
N THR A 139 -23.01 0.09 -20.92
CA THR A 139 -21.63 -0.01 -20.43
C THR A 139 -20.94 1.35 -20.27
N LEU A 140 -21.51 2.42 -20.85
CA LEU A 140 -21.01 3.79 -20.68
C LEU A 140 -21.45 4.40 -19.34
N MET A 141 -22.35 3.75 -18.62
CA MET A 141 -22.81 4.16 -17.29
C MET A 141 -22.04 3.40 -16.21
N SER A 142 -21.82 4.05 -15.07
CA SER A 142 -21.38 3.32 -13.89
C SER A 142 -22.48 2.36 -13.40
N ASN A 143 -22.10 1.25 -12.77
CA ASN A 143 -23.05 0.32 -12.17
C ASN A 143 -24.06 1.04 -11.25
N LYS A 144 -23.61 2.06 -10.52
CA LYS A 144 -24.46 2.86 -9.64
C LYS A 144 -25.51 3.66 -10.42
N GLN A 145 -25.11 4.40 -11.46
CA GLN A 145 -26.04 5.14 -12.33
C GLN A 145 -27.07 4.22 -12.98
N TYR A 146 -26.65 3.02 -13.40
CA TYR A 146 -27.54 2.01 -13.97
C TYR A 146 -28.61 1.55 -12.97
N TYR A 147 -28.22 1.20 -11.73
CA TYR A 147 -29.18 0.75 -10.72
C TYR A 147 -30.08 1.87 -10.19
N ASP A 148 -29.58 3.10 -10.04
CA ASP A 148 -30.38 4.25 -9.61
C ASP A 148 -31.43 4.64 -10.66
N ALA A 149 -31.08 4.58 -11.95
CA ALA A 149 -32.03 4.85 -13.03
C ALA A 149 -33.19 3.82 -13.05
N ILE A 150 -32.88 2.53 -12.85
CA ILE A 150 -33.89 1.46 -12.84
C ILE A 150 -34.77 1.49 -11.58
N CYS A 151 -34.18 1.80 -10.42
CA CYS A 151 -34.88 1.69 -9.13
C CYS A 151 -35.62 2.97 -8.71
N SER A 152 -35.05 4.15 -8.94
CA SER A 152 -35.56 5.41 -8.41
C SER A 152 -36.10 6.39 -9.45
N GLY A 153 -35.80 6.19 -10.74
CA GLY A 153 -36.17 7.16 -11.80
C GLY A 153 -35.46 8.52 -11.69
N GLU A 154 -34.67 8.74 -10.64
CA GLU A 154 -33.80 9.90 -10.43
C GLU A 154 -32.34 9.45 -10.47
N ILE A 155 -31.55 10.04 -11.38
CA ILE A 155 -30.12 9.77 -11.47
C ILE A 155 -29.42 10.66 -10.44
N CYS A 156 -28.93 10.07 -9.35
CA CYS A 156 -28.30 10.84 -8.26
C CYS A 156 -26.88 11.35 -8.61
N ASN A 157 -26.31 10.92 -9.74
CA ASN A 157 -24.97 11.32 -10.18
C ASN A 157 -25.03 12.09 -11.50
N THR A 158 -25.00 13.41 -11.39
CA THR A 158 -24.99 14.40 -12.49
C THR A 158 -23.59 14.63 -13.09
N GLU A 159 -22.56 13.88 -12.71
CA GLU A 159 -21.18 14.09 -13.18
C GLU A 159 -20.91 13.52 -14.59
N GLY A 160 -21.94 13.01 -15.27
CA GLY A 160 -21.87 12.52 -16.64
C GLY A 160 -21.01 11.26 -16.85
N ILE A 161 -20.71 10.96 -18.12
CA ILE A 161 -19.95 9.76 -18.55
C ILE A 161 -18.46 9.84 -18.13
N SER A 162 -17.95 11.04 -17.81
CA SER A 162 -16.58 11.24 -17.30
C SER A 162 -16.48 11.20 -15.77
N SER A 163 -17.52 10.76 -15.07
CA SER A 163 -17.54 10.69 -13.60
C SER A 163 -16.42 9.77 -13.07
N VAL A 164 -15.66 10.26 -12.10
CA VAL A 164 -14.69 9.43 -11.37
C VAL A 164 -15.46 8.59 -10.37
N VAL A 165 -15.37 7.26 -10.45
CA VAL A 165 -16.04 6.35 -9.50
C VAL A 165 -15.52 6.62 -8.09
N GLN A 166 -16.39 7.19 -7.24
CA GLN A 166 -16.12 7.40 -5.83
C GLN A 166 -16.66 6.21 -5.00
N PRO A 167 -16.00 5.86 -3.88
CA PRO A 167 -16.53 4.87 -2.96
C PRO A 167 -17.88 5.32 -2.40
N ASP A 168 -18.77 4.36 -2.14
CA ASP A 168 -20.06 4.66 -1.53
C ASP A 168 -19.87 5.31 -0.15
N LYS A 169 -20.59 6.40 0.08
CA LYS A 169 -20.65 7.03 1.41
C LYS A 169 -21.35 6.06 2.35
N TYR A 170 -20.69 5.73 3.46
CA TYR A 170 -21.24 4.89 4.51
C TYR A 170 -22.61 5.44 4.95
N LYS A 171 -23.67 4.62 4.80
CA LYS A 171 -24.98 4.94 5.37
C LYS A 171 -24.93 4.53 6.85
N PRO A 172 -25.04 5.48 7.79
CA PRO A 172 -25.02 5.13 9.22
C PRO A 172 -26.13 4.13 9.51
N VAL A 173 -25.73 2.95 10.00
CA VAL A 173 -26.67 1.92 10.44
C VAL A 173 -27.19 2.36 11.81
N PRO A 174 -28.51 2.43 12.03
CA PRO A 174 -29.06 2.67 13.36
C PRO A 174 -28.59 1.58 14.33
N ASP A 175 -28.31 1.94 15.58
CA ASP A 175 -27.95 0.95 16.60
C ASP A 175 -29.06 -0.11 16.72
N GLU A 176 -28.65 -1.38 16.75
CA GLU A 176 -29.58 -2.47 17.00
C GLU A 176 -30.23 -2.31 18.38
N PRO A 177 -31.53 -2.64 18.51
CA PRO A 177 -32.19 -2.62 19.81
C PRO A 177 -31.47 -3.56 20.79
N PRO A 178 -31.49 -3.28 22.10
CA PRO A 178 -30.88 -4.14 23.11
C PRO A 178 -31.34 -5.59 22.97
N ASN A 179 -30.39 -6.53 23.02
CA ASN A 179 -30.67 -7.97 22.91
C ASN A 179 -31.76 -8.38 23.91
N PRO A 180 -32.92 -8.92 23.46
CA PRO A 180 -34.02 -9.30 24.34
C PRO A 180 -33.79 -10.60 25.12
N THR A 181 -32.63 -11.26 24.95
CA THR A 181 -32.33 -12.54 25.61
C THR A 181 -32.10 -12.32 27.10
N ASN A 182 -33.06 -12.75 27.93
CA ASN A 182 -32.91 -12.79 29.38
C ASN A 182 -31.97 -13.96 29.77
N ILE A 183 -30.95 -13.67 30.58
CA ILE A 183 -29.91 -14.63 31.02
C ILE A 183 -30.22 -15.18 32.44
N GLU A 184 -31.39 -14.84 33.01
CA GLU A 184 -31.90 -15.42 34.27
C GLU A 184 -32.42 -16.86 34.12
#